data_AF-A0AAW7KTW1-F1
#
_entry.id   AF-A0AAW7KTW1-F1
#
_cell.length_a   1.000
_cell.length_b   1.000
_cell.length_c   1.000
_cell.angle_alpha   90.00
_cell.angle_beta   90.00
_cell.angle_gamma   90.00
#
_symmetry.space_group_name_H-M   'P 1'
#
loop_
_entity.id
_entity.type
_entity.pdbx_description
1 polymer ?
#
loop_
_entity_poly.entity_id
_entity_poly.type
_entity_poly.pdbx_seq_one_letter_code
_entity_poly.pdbx_strand_id
1 'polypeptide(L)'
;MIKWILLILLCLFTSLPQAYEQYSQEHCDSIVKERETIRSRLRQSYKVKEGERLKARFKYLFEELAKHCDKPKQTNRTYQRSSAYSSSNNALLHTRMPNMKLHSDSYSDPEKLAAWSEFYTLPKRCRSKGMQSSDFVWCSEYRGEQKRLFEARWNKRR
;
A
#
# COMPACT_ATOMS: atom_id res chain seq x y z
N MET A 1 -50.94 -25.53 18.20
CA MET A 1 -49.57 -26.09 18.35
C MET A 1 -48.57 -25.58 17.30
N ILE A 2 -48.92 -24.61 16.45
CA ILE A 2 -48.03 -24.07 15.39
C ILE A 2 -47.12 -22.92 15.88
N LYS A 3 -47.49 -22.25 16.98
CA LYS A 3 -46.71 -21.15 17.59
C LYS A 3 -45.36 -21.59 18.17
N TRP A 4 -45.26 -22.83 18.65
CA TRP A 4 -44.02 -23.38 19.20
C TRP A 4 -43.02 -23.79 18.11
N ILE A 5 -43.51 -24.17 16.92
CA ILE A 5 -42.67 -24.58 15.79
C ILE A 5 -41.93 -23.37 15.20
N LEU A 6 -42.58 -22.21 15.15
CA LEU A 6 -41.95 -20.95 14.69
C LEU A 6 -40.86 -20.43 15.64
N LEU A 7 -41.02 -20.65 16.95
CA LEU A 7 -40.03 -20.28 17.96
C LEU A 7 -38.75 -21.13 17.88
N ILE A 8 -38.88 -22.42 17.58
CA ILE A 8 -37.73 -23.33 17.44
C ILE A 8 -36.96 -23.02 16.14
N LEU A 9 -37.65 -22.63 15.07
CA LEU A 9 -37.00 -22.27 13.80
C LEU A 9 -36.19 -20.96 13.89
N LEU A 10 -36.59 -20.02 14.74
CA LEU A 10 -35.87 -18.75 14.92
C LEU A 10 -34.54 -18.91 15.70
N CYS A 11 -34.39 -19.95 16.52
CA CYS A 11 -33.17 -20.19 17.29
C CYS A 11 -32.02 -20.82 16.47
N LEU A 12 -32.29 -21.36 15.28
CA LEU A 12 -31.27 -22.00 14.43
C LEU A 12 -30.51 -21.02 13.51
N PHE A 13 -30.95 -19.77 13.43
CA PHE A 13 -30.33 -18.71 12.62
C PHE A 13 -29.45 -17.75 13.42
N THR A 14 -29.16 -18.03 14.70
CA THR A 14 -28.06 -17.34 15.39
C THR A 14 -26.76 -17.99 14.96
N SER A 15 -26.25 -17.58 13.79
CA SER A 15 -24.84 -17.77 13.47
C SER A 15 -24.05 -17.15 14.62
N LEU A 16 -23.43 -18.00 15.45
CA LEU A 16 -22.47 -17.54 16.43
C LEU A 16 -21.46 -16.67 15.67
N PRO A 17 -21.17 -15.44 16.13
CA PRO A 17 -19.96 -14.80 15.65
C PRO A 17 -18.85 -15.80 15.93
N GLN A 18 -18.13 -16.24 14.89
CA GLN A 18 -16.87 -16.93 15.10
C GLN A 18 -15.94 -15.91 15.74
N ALA A 19 -16.04 -15.79 17.07
CA ALA A 19 -15.01 -15.21 17.89
C ALA A 19 -13.82 -16.13 17.68
N TYR A 20 -12.96 -15.73 16.75
CA TYR A 20 -11.70 -16.39 16.53
C TYR A 20 -10.96 -16.46 17.88
N GLU A 21 -10.17 -17.50 18.07
CA GLU A 21 -9.38 -17.61 19.29
C GLU A 21 -8.34 -16.48 19.31
N GLN A 22 -8.45 -15.60 20.30
CA GLN A 22 -7.60 -14.43 20.40
C GLN A 22 -6.20 -14.85 20.87
N TYR A 23 -5.17 -14.48 20.12
CA TYR A 23 -3.80 -14.79 20.48
C TYR A 23 -3.32 -13.98 21.68
N SER A 24 -2.37 -14.54 22.43
CA SER A 24 -1.70 -13.81 23.49
C SER A 24 -0.94 -12.60 22.91
N GLN A 25 -0.79 -11.56 23.72
CA GLN A 25 -0.07 -10.35 23.31
C GLN A 25 1.38 -10.66 22.90
N GLU A 26 2.05 -11.57 23.61
CA GLU A 26 3.41 -12.01 23.27
C GLU A 26 3.48 -12.69 21.90
N HIS A 27 2.47 -13.50 21.58
CA HIS A 27 2.38 -14.15 20.27
C HIS A 27 2.15 -13.12 19.16
N CYS A 28 1.23 -12.17 19.36
CA CYS A 28 1.00 -11.07 18.42
C CYS A 28 2.27 -10.23 18.22
N ASP A 29 3.01 -9.90 19.29
CA ASP A 29 4.27 -9.16 19.22
C ASP A 29 5.36 -9.97 18.48
N SER A 30 5.39 -11.30 18.64
CA SER A 30 6.28 -12.18 17.88
C SER A 30 5.99 -12.15 16.37
N ILE A 31 4.71 -12.17 15.98
CA ILE A 31 4.29 -12.07 14.57
C ILE A 31 4.69 -10.71 13.99
N VAL A 32 4.49 -9.61 14.73
CA VAL A 32 4.92 -8.26 14.31
C VAL A 32 6.43 -8.21 14.09
N LYS A 33 7.21 -8.79 15.01
CA LYS A 33 8.67 -8.86 14.91
C LYS A 33 9.11 -9.63 13.66
N GLU A 34 8.52 -10.80 13.40
CA GLU A 34 8.82 -11.58 12.20
C GLU A 34 8.52 -10.80 10.91
N ARG A 35 7.39 -10.10 10.85
CA ARG A 35 7.04 -9.26 9.70
C ARG A 35 8.06 -8.16 9.45
N GLU A 36 8.55 -7.49 10.49
CA GLU A 36 9.59 -6.45 10.33
C GLU A 36 10.93 -7.06 9.89
N THR A 37 11.30 -8.26 10.36
CA THR A 37 12.47 -8.99 9.85
C THR A 37 12.33 -9.30 8.35
N ILE A 38 11.17 -9.81 7.93
CA ILE A 38 10.89 -10.09 6.50
C ILE A 38 10.93 -8.81 5.67
N ARG A 39 10.33 -7.72 6.17
CA ARG A 39 10.36 -6.40 5.52
C ARG A 39 11.79 -5.89 5.33
N SER A 40 12.65 -6.07 6.34
CA SER A 40 14.06 -5.73 6.24
C SER A 40 14.77 -6.57 5.17
N ARG A 41 14.53 -7.88 5.12
CA ARG A 41 15.11 -8.77 4.10
C ARG A 41 14.66 -8.40 2.68
N LEU A 42 13.39 -8.05 2.50
CA LEU A 42 12.85 -7.60 1.22
C LEU A 42 13.38 -6.24 0.74
N ARG A 43 14.06 -5.46 1.59
CA ARG A 43 14.75 -4.22 1.19
C ARG A 43 16.17 -4.48 0.65
N GLN A 44 16.69 -5.68 0.86
CA GLN A 44 17.99 -6.10 0.35
C GLN A 44 17.81 -6.81 -1.00
N SER A 45 18.90 -7.08 -1.72
CA SER A 45 18.86 -7.93 -2.91
C SER A 45 18.51 -9.38 -2.52
N TYR A 46 17.57 -9.98 -3.24
CA TYR A 46 17.11 -11.36 -3.05
C TYR A 46 16.90 -12.07 -4.39
N LYS A 47 16.95 -13.40 -4.38
CA LYS A 47 16.58 -14.22 -5.55
C LYS A 47 15.05 -14.24 -5.70
N VAL A 48 14.54 -14.31 -6.92
CA VAL A 48 13.08 -14.27 -7.20
C VAL A 48 12.29 -15.25 -6.33
N LYS A 49 12.71 -16.53 -6.30
CA LYS A 49 12.08 -17.59 -5.50
C LYS A 49 12.08 -17.32 -3.99
N GLU A 50 13.13 -16.66 -3.49
CA GLU A 50 13.21 -16.22 -2.09
C GLU A 50 12.22 -15.08 -1.84
N GLY A 51 12.16 -14.09 -2.73
CA GLY A 51 11.24 -12.96 -2.66
C GLY A 51 9.78 -13.37 -2.66
N GLU A 52 9.39 -14.34 -3.50
CA GLU A 52 8.02 -14.88 -3.53
C GLU A 52 7.63 -15.53 -2.20
N ARG A 53 8.51 -16.36 -1.64
CA ARG A 53 8.30 -17.01 -0.34
C ARG A 53 8.17 -15.98 0.78
N LEU A 54 9.05 -14.98 0.81
CA LEU A 54 9.02 -13.91 1.81
C LEU A 54 7.73 -13.08 1.70
N LYS A 55 7.28 -12.75 0.49
CA LYS A 55 6.00 -12.03 0.27
C LYS A 55 4.80 -12.86 0.72
N ALA A 56 4.78 -14.16 0.39
CA ALA A 56 3.71 -15.07 0.82
C ALA A 56 3.64 -15.17 2.35
N ARG A 57 4.79 -15.36 3.01
CA ARG A 57 4.87 -15.38 4.49
C ARG A 57 4.45 -14.04 5.09
N PHE A 58 4.91 -12.93 4.53
CA PHE A 58 4.54 -11.59 5.00
C PHE A 58 3.02 -11.34 4.93
N LYS A 59 2.38 -11.80 3.84
CA LYS A 59 0.93 -11.73 3.66
C LYS A 59 0.21 -12.62 4.67
N TYR A 60 0.63 -13.87 4.82
CA TYR A 60 0.08 -14.81 5.80
C TYR A 60 0.09 -14.21 7.22
N LEU A 61 1.23 -13.69 7.67
CA LEU A 61 1.35 -13.08 9.00
C LEU A 61 0.48 -11.81 9.17
N PHE A 62 0.20 -11.08 8.09
CA PHE A 62 -0.72 -9.95 8.14
C PHE A 62 -2.17 -10.40 8.36
N GLU A 63 -2.59 -11.45 7.64
CA GLU A 63 -3.91 -12.05 7.81
C GLU A 63 -4.06 -12.67 9.20
N GLU A 64 -3.01 -13.32 9.71
CA GLU A 64 -2.99 -13.91 11.06
C GLU A 64 -3.19 -12.85 12.15
N LEU A 65 -2.49 -11.70 12.05
CA LEU A 65 -2.69 -10.58 12.96
C LEU A 65 -4.11 -10.00 12.88
N ALA A 66 -4.64 -9.82 11.66
CA ALA A 66 -5.97 -9.28 11.46
C ALA A 66 -7.05 -10.22 11.99
N LYS A 67 -6.81 -11.54 11.91
CA LYS A 67 -7.73 -12.56 12.39
C LYS A 67 -7.65 -12.72 13.90
N HIS A 68 -6.47 -12.83 14.51
CA HIS A 68 -6.32 -13.32 15.88
C HIS A 68 -5.89 -12.28 16.89
N CYS A 69 -5.48 -11.10 16.43
CA CYS A 69 -4.96 -10.04 17.28
C CYS A 69 -5.83 -8.78 17.17
N ASP A 70 -7.14 -8.86 17.50
CA ASP A 70 -7.88 -7.62 17.76
C ASP A 70 -7.34 -6.94 19.01
N LYS A 71 -7.37 -5.62 18.95
CA LYS A 71 -7.14 -4.75 20.09
C LYS A 71 -8.50 -4.31 20.67
N PRO A 72 -9.10 -5.01 21.66
CA PRO A 72 -9.95 -4.29 22.59
C PRO A 72 -9.01 -3.44 23.46
N LYS A 73 -9.10 -2.12 23.25
CA LYS A 73 -8.26 -1.05 23.81
C LYS A 73 -7.05 -0.71 22.95
N GLN A 74 -7.22 0.42 22.28
CA GLN A 74 -6.29 1.54 22.20
C GLN A 74 -5.47 1.65 23.50
N THR A 75 -4.49 0.78 23.69
CA THR A 75 -3.38 1.12 24.55
C THR A 75 -2.79 2.36 23.89
N ASN A 76 -2.81 3.46 24.63
CA ASN A 76 -1.97 4.62 24.39
C ASN A 76 -0.51 4.15 24.51
N ARG A 77 -0.06 3.25 23.62
CA ARG A 77 1.32 3.18 23.20
C ARG A 77 1.51 4.50 22.46
N THR A 78 1.71 5.55 23.25
CA THR A 78 2.55 6.68 22.86
C THR A 78 3.83 6.01 22.42
N TYR A 79 3.90 5.67 21.13
CA TYR A 79 5.18 5.71 20.47
C TYR A 79 5.69 7.09 20.82
N GLN A 80 6.56 7.19 21.82
CA GLN A 80 7.54 8.25 21.87
C GLN A 80 8.32 8.06 20.58
N ARG A 81 7.76 8.60 19.50
CA ARG A 81 8.54 9.20 18.45
C ARG A 81 9.47 10.08 19.24
N SER A 82 10.74 9.71 19.30
CA SER A 82 11.81 10.68 19.45
C SER A 82 11.69 11.60 18.25
N SER A 83 10.68 12.47 18.27
CA SER A 83 10.65 13.64 17.48
C SER A 83 11.66 14.56 18.16
N ALA A 84 12.92 14.37 17.82
CA ALA A 84 13.66 15.51 17.33
C ALA A 84 12.86 16.03 16.13
N TYR A 85 11.73 16.67 16.41
CA TYR A 85 11.03 17.52 15.48
C TYR A 85 11.96 18.72 15.41
N SER A 86 13.00 18.59 14.59
CA SER A 86 13.40 19.72 13.78
C SER A 86 12.09 20.32 13.31
N SER A 87 11.84 21.58 13.66
CA SER A 87 10.79 22.38 13.04
C SER A 87 11.13 22.41 11.55
N SER A 88 10.81 21.33 10.84
CA SER A 88 11.04 21.23 9.43
C SER A 88 9.98 22.16 8.88
N ASN A 89 10.42 23.37 8.56
CA ASN A 89 9.61 24.37 7.89
C ASN A 89 8.99 23.72 6.65
N ASN A 90 7.78 23.17 6.80
CA ASN A 90 6.98 22.58 5.72
C ASN A 90 6.57 23.65 4.70
N ALA A 91 6.96 24.91 4.93
CA ALA A 91 7.00 25.97 3.94
C ALA A 91 7.56 25.45 2.60
N LEU A 92 8.70 24.74 2.59
CA LEU A 92 9.27 24.19 1.35
C LEU A 92 8.37 23.16 0.64
N LEU A 93 7.57 22.39 1.39
CA LEU A 93 6.60 21.43 0.83
C LEU A 93 5.36 22.13 0.23
N HIS A 94 5.09 23.36 0.63
CA HIS A 94 3.96 24.17 0.15
C HIS A 94 4.37 25.30 -0.80
N THR A 95 5.67 25.59 -0.92
CA THR A 95 6.19 26.57 -1.87
C THR A 95 5.97 26.05 -3.29
N ARG A 96 5.09 26.72 -4.02
CA ARG A 96 4.91 26.50 -5.46
C ARG A 96 6.18 26.98 -6.16
N MET A 97 7.08 26.06 -6.49
CA MET A 97 8.30 26.33 -7.25
C MET A 97 7.94 26.47 -8.74
N PRO A 98 7.94 27.68 -9.33
CA PRO A 98 7.44 27.91 -10.70
C PRO A 98 8.27 27.20 -11.77
N ASN A 99 9.52 26.87 -11.48
CA ASN A 99 10.45 26.21 -12.40
C ASN A 99 10.81 24.77 -11.98
N MET A 100 10.01 24.14 -11.10
CA MET A 100 10.26 22.76 -10.71
C MET A 100 9.95 21.82 -11.87
N LYS A 101 10.99 21.39 -12.58
CA LYS A 101 10.90 20.25 -13.48
C LYS A 101 10.73 19.00 -12.62
N LEU A 102 9.60 18.31 -12.77
CA LEU A 102 9.41 17.00 -12.16
C LEU A 102 10.50 16.07 -12.74
N HIS A 103 11.54 15.79 -11.95
CA HIS A 103 12.56 14.84 -12.38
C HIS A 103 11.92 13.46 -12.37
N SER A 104 11.79 12.87 -13.55
CA SER A 104 11.15 11.58 -13.71
C SER A 104 12.22 10.51 -13.80
N ASP A 105 12.26 9.58 -12.85
CA ASP A 105 13.14 8.41 -12.94
C ASP A 105 12.63 7.36 -13.95
N SER A 106 11.90 7.80 -15.00
CA SER A 106 11.29 6.91 -15.98
C SER A 106 12.32 6.26 -16.91
N TYR A 107 13.47 6.92 -17.13
CA TYR A 107 14.58 6.46 -17.98
C TYR A 107 15.93 6.93 -17.43
N SER A 108 16.94 6.07 -17.49
CA SER A 108 18.33 6.40 -17.11
C SER A 108 19.08 7.20 -18.18
N ASP A 109 18.66 7.06 -19.44
CA ASP A 109 19.23 7.80 -20.56
C ASP A 109 18.68 9.25 -20.58
N PRO A 110 19.54 10.28 -20.55
CA PRO A 110 19.11 11.67 -20.44
C PRO A 110 18.37 12.17 -21.69
N GLU A 111 18.71 11.68 -22.88
CA GLU A 111 18.06 12.07 -24.14
C GLU A 111 16.66 11.47 -24.22
N LYS A 112 16.55 10.17 -23.88
CA LYS A 112 15.25 9.50 -23.82
C LYS A 112 14.35 10.11 -22.74
N LEU A 113 14.93 10.51 -21.61
CA LEU A 113 14.21 11.19 -20.54
C LEU A 113 13.68 12.55 -20.97
N ALA A 114 14.50 13.35 -21.66
CA ALA A 114 14.08 14.65 -22.20
C ALA A 114 12.91 14.47 -23.18
N ALA A 115 13.03 13.55 -24.14
CA ALA A 115 11.96 13.25 -25.09
C ALA A 115 10.68 12.74 -24.41
N TRP A 116 10.81 11.91 -23.37
CA TRP A 116 9.66 11.47 -22.57
C TRP A 116 8.96 12.63 -21.86
N SER A 117 9.73 13.57 -21.31
CA SER A 117 9.19 14.74 -20.60
C SER A 117 8.43 15.71 -21.51
N GLU A 118 8.80 15.76 -22.79
CA GLU A 118 8.07 16.52 -23.82
C GLU A 118 6.83 15.76 -24.31
N PHE A 119 6.92 14.44 -24.44
CA PHE A 119 5.84 13.60 -24.94
C PHE A 119 4.69 13.46 -23.93
N TYR A 120 5.01 13.19 -22.66
CA TYR A 120 4.02 12.84 -21.65
C TYR A 120 3.81 13.96 -20.63
N THR A 121 2.58 14.48 -20.57
CA THR A 121 2.14 15.38 -19.50
C THR A 121 1.09 14.71 -18.63
N LEU A 122 1.26 14.81 -17.31
CA LEU A 122 0.34 14.19 -16.36
C LEU A 122 -1.05 14.87 -16.43
N PRO A 123 -2.14 14.14 -16.69
CA PRO A 123 -3.48 14.72 -16.80
C PRO A 123 -3.94 15.44 -15.53
N LYS A 124 -4.79 16.46 -15.65
CA LYS A 124 -5.30 17.23 -14.50
C LYS A 124 -5.98 16.35 -13.45
N ARG A 125 -6.76 15.35 -13.87
CA ARG A 125 -7.42 14.38 -12.97
C ARG A 125 -6.42 13.65 -12.05
N CYS A 126 -5.23 13.35 -12.56
CA CYS A 126 -4.16 12.68 -11.82
C CYS A 126 -3.39 13.60 -10.87
N ARG A 127 -3.65 14.92 -10.91
CA ARG A 127 -3.07 15.91 -9.99
C ARG A 127 -4.05 16.32 -8.88
N SER A 128 -5.26 15.78 -8.89
CA SER A 128 -6.28 16.12 -7.91
C SER A 128 -5.89 15.60 -6.52
N LYS A 129 -6.10 16.45 -5.49
CA LYS A 129 -5.96 16.03 -4.09
C LYS A 129 -7.22 15.26 -3.70
N GLY A 130 -7.05 14.10 -3.07
CA GLY A 130 -8.18 13.26 -2.65
C GLY A 130 -8.83 12.48 -3.80
N MET A 131 -8.07 12.11 -4.83
CA MET A 131 -8.60 11.31 -5.94
C MET A 131 -9.17 9.97 -5.45
N GLN A 132 -10.23 9.48 -6.10
CA GLN A 132 -10.79 8.17 -5.79
C GLN A 132 -9.83 7.04 -6.23
N SER A 133 -9.93 5.86 -5.62
CA SER A 133 -9.08 4.71 -6.00
C SER A 133 -9.21 4.35 -7.49
N SER A 134 -10.39 4.53 -8.09
CA SER A 134 -10.63 4.33 -9.52
C SER A 134 -9.83 5.30 -10.39
N ASP A 135 -9.75 6.57 -10.00
CA ASP A 135 -8.92 7.57 -10.68
C ASP A 135 -7.44 7.23 -10.57
N PHE A 136 -7.00 6.72 -9.42
CA PHE A 136 -5.63 6.28 -9.23
C PHE A 136 -5.26 5.13 -10.17
N VAL A 137 -6.11 4.10 -10.26
CA VAL A 137 -5.93 2.97 -11.18
C VAL A 137 -5.86 3.48 -12.62
N TRP A 138 -6.82 4.31 -13.04
CA TRP A 138 -6.84 4.87 -14.38
C TRP A 138 -5.56 5.67 -14.69
N CYS A 139 -5.09 6.50 -13.76
CA CYS A 139 -3.87 7.29 -13.96
C CYS A 139 -2.62 6.41 -14.10
N SER A 140 -2.58 5.27 -13.40
CA SER A 140 -1.50 4.29 -13.52
C SER A 140 -1.53 3.61 -14.89
N GLU A 141 -2.68 3.11 -15.30
CA GLU A 141 -2.88 2.44 -16.59
C GLU A 141 -2.61 3.39 -17.76
N TYR A 142 -3.15 4.61 -17.70
CA TYR A 142 -2.94 5.65 -18.70
C TYR A 142 -1.46 5.98 -18.86
N ARG A 143 -0.72 6.16 -17.76
CA ARG A 143 0.74 6.39 -17.81
C ARG A 143 1.47 5.21 -18.45
N GLY A 144 1.06 3.98 -18.14
CA GLY A 144 1.61 2.76 -18.74
C GLY A 144 1.42 2.71 -20.25
N GLU A 145 0.21 3.03 -20.72
CA GLU A 145 -0.11 3.04 -22.15
C GLU A 145 0.65 4.13 -22.90
N GLN A 146 0.74 5.34 -22.34
CA GLN A 146 1.56 6.40 -22.93
C GLN A 146 3.04 6.01 -23.01
N LYS A 147 3.56 5.31 -22.00
CA LYS A 147 4.93 4.79 -22.01
C LYS A 147 5.13 3.78 -23.13
N ARG A 148 4.18 2.86 -23.32
CA ARG A 148 4.21 1.87 -24.41
C ARG A 148 4.21 2.54 -25.79
N LEU A 149 3.36 3.55 -26.00
CA LEU A 149 3.29 4.31 -27.25
C LEU A 149 4.59 5.08 -27.52
N PHE A 150 5.15 5.71 -26.49
CA PHE A 150 6.44 6.40 -26.58
C PHE A 150 7.56 5.44 -26.95
N GLU A 151 7.66 4.29 -26.29
CA GLU A 151 8.70 3.29 -26.57
C GLU A 151 8.59 2.71 -27.98
N ALA A 152 7.37 2.45 -28.45
CA ALA A 152 7.14 1.99 -29.82
C ALA A 152 7.60 3.02 -30.87
N ARG A 153 7.43 4.32 -30.58
CA ARG A 153 7.93 5.41 -31.46
C ARG A 153 9.44 5.58 -31.34
N TRP A 154 9.97 5.51 -30.12
CA TRP A 154 11.39 5.67 -29.83
C TRP A 154 12.23 4.59 -30.48
N ASN A 155 11.80 3.33 -30.39
CA ASN A 155 12.49 2.19 -31.00
C ASN A 155 12.49 2.21 -32.53
N LYS A 156 11.55 2.93 -33.17
CA LYS A 156 11.52 3.12 -34.63
C LYS A 156 12.42 4.26 -35.11
N ARG A 157 12.82 5.16 -34.20
CA ARG A 157 13.65 6.34 -34.50
C ARG A 157 15.15 6.02 -34.41
N ARG A 158 15.49 4.82 -33.95
CA ARG A 158 16.83 4.29 -33.74
C ARG A 158 17.03 3.08 -34.65
#